data_AF-A0A934VGW8-F1
#
_entry.id   AF-A0A934VGW8-F1
#
_cell.length_a   1.000
_cell.length_b   1.000
_cell.length_c   1.000
_cell.angle_alpha   90.00
_cell.angle_beta   90.00
_cell.angle_gamma   90.00
#
_symmetry.space_group_name_H-M   'P 1'
#
loop_
_entity.id
_entity.type
_entity.pdbx_description
1 polymer ?
#
loop_
_entity_poly.entity_id
_entity_poly.type
_entity_poly.pdbx_seq_one_letter_code
_entity_poly.pdbx_strand_id
1 'polypeptide(L)'
;MARSLASHGHQAEHVIDLGMADADDTAIWDYALMHQAILVTKDEDFPHRLSQSPPKAPAVVWLRVGNTSRRALLEWFEPLLPRIVQLVEQGDKLIEIR
;
A
#
# COMPACT_ATOMS: atom_id res chain seq x y z
N MET A 1 -4.54 -9.36 -1.89
CA MET A 1 -4.73 -7.93 -2.18
C MET A 1 -4.23 -7.59 -3.58
N ALA A 2 -2.94 -7.77 -3.90
CA ALA A 2 -2.39 -7.52 -5.24
C ALA A 2 -3.23 -8.09 -6.40
N ARG A 3 -3.63 -9.37 -6.34
CA ARG A 3 -4.51 -9.98 -7.35
C ARG A 3 -5.90 -9.33 -7.49
N SER A 4 -6.47 -8.83 -6.38
CA SER A 4 -7.76 -8.12 -6.40
C SER A 4 -7.59 -6.71 -6.99
N LEU A 5 -6.50 -6.01 -6.66
CA LEU A 5 -6.13 -4.76 -7.35
C LEU A 5 -5.97 -4.97 -8.86
N ALA A 6 -5.32 -6.07 -9.27
CA ALA A 6 -5.19 -6.45 -10.68
C ALA A 6 -6.53 -6.74 -11.36
N SER A 7 -7.49 -7.39 -10.67
CA SER A 7 -8.84 -7.58 -11.23
C SER A 7 -9.63 -6.28 -11.36
N HIS A 8 -9.23 -5.21 -10.68
CA HIS A 8 -9.77 -3.87 -10.81
C HIS A 8 -8.99 -3.00 -11.82
N GLY A 9 -8.05 -3.59 -12.58
CA GLY A 9 -7.31 -2.91 -13.65
C GLY A 9 -6.04 -2.18 -13.21
N HIS A 10 -5.58 -2.37 -11.97
CA HIS A 10 -4.35 -1.77 -11.47
C HIS A 10 -3.16 -2.72 -11.61
N GLN A 11 -1.99 -2.20 -11.96
CA GLN A 11 -0.74 -2.96 -11.80
C GLN A 11 -0.43 -3.08 -10.31
N ALA A 12 -0.38 -4.31 -9.80
CA ALA A 12 -0.11 -4.55 -8.39
C ALA A 12 0.68 -5.85 -8.20
N GLU A 13 1.73 -5.76 -7.40
CA GLU A 13 2.65 -6.85 -7.12
C GLU A 13 2.71 -7.07 -5.61
N HIS A 14 2.66 -8.33 -5.17
CA HIS A 14 2.85 -8.64 -3.76
C HIS A 14 4.35 -8.76 -3.47
N VAL A 15 4.83 -8.31 -2.30
CA VAL A 15 6.26 -8.38 -1.93
C VAL A 15 6.85 -9.79 -2.06
N ILE A 16 6.06 -10.83 -1.78
CA ILE A 16 6.47 -12.23 -1.98
C ILE A 16 6.68 -12.54 -3.47
N ASP A 17 5.79 -12.07 -4.35
CA ASP A 17 5.88 -12.31 -5.80
C ASP A 17 7.11 -11.59 -6.40
N LEU A 18 7.61 -10.55 -5.73
CA LEU A 18 8.84 -9.82 -6.05
C LEU A 18 10.12 -10.51 -5.52
N GLY A 19 10.00 -11.66 -4.85
CA GLY A 19 11.13 -12.32 -4.18
C GLY A 19 11.61 -11.60 -2.92
N MET A 20 10.80 -10.68 -2.38
CA MET A 20 11.11 -9.85 -1.22
C MET A 20 10.46 -10.38 0.07
N ALA A 21 10.27 -11.69 0.18
CA ALA A 21 9.61 -12.30 1.34
C ALA A 21 10.40 -12.07 2.65
N ASP A 22 11.73 -12.05 2.56
CA ASP A 22 12.64 -11.82 3.69
C ASP A 22 13.27 -10.41 3.67
N ALA A 23 12.77 -9.52 2.80
CA ALA A 23 13.26 -8.16 2.71
C ALA A 23 12.80 -7.33 3.91
N ASP A 24 13.67 -6.44 4.40
CA ASP A 24 13.30 -5.49 5.43
C ASP A 24 12.47 -4.32 4.87
N ASP A 25 11.90 -3.52 5.77
CA ASP A 25 11.06 -2.37 5.39
C ASP A 25 11.82 -1.34 4.57
N THR A 26 13.15 -1.24 4.70
CA THR A 26 13.96 -0.32 3.90
C THR A 26 14.05 -0.77 2.46
N ALA A 27 14.31 -2.06 2.23
CA ALA A 27 14.33 -2.61 0.89
C ALA A 27 12.97 -2.47 0.21
N ILE A 28 11.87 -2.75 0.92
CA ILE A 28 10.50 -2.57 0.40
C ILE A 28 10.21 -1.09 0.09
N TRP A 29 10.62 -0.18 0.98
CA TRP A 29 10.48 1.27 0.79
C TRP A 29 11.22 1.76 -0.45
N ASP A 30 12.48 1.35 -0.61
CA ASP A 30 13.33 1.77 -1.71
C ASP A 30 12.83 1.19 -3.04
N TYR A 31 12.34 -0.05 -3.03
CA TYR A 31 11.65 -0.63 -4.19
C TYR A 31 10.45 0.23 -4.58
N ALA A 32 9.56 0.55 -3.64
CA ALA A 32 8.38 1.36 -3.93
C ALA A 32 8.76 2.75 -4.46
N LEU A 33 9.78 3.38 -3.89
CA LEU A 33 10.28 4.68 -4.36
C LEU A 33 10.87 4.60 -5.76
N MET A 34 11.71 3.59 -6.04
CA MET A 34 12.39 3.40 -7.33
C MET A 34 11.40 3.13 -8.46
N HIS A 35 10.37 2.32 -8.18
CA HIS A 35 9.36 1.93 -9.16
C HIS A 35 8.16 2.88 -9.21
N GLN A 36 8.20 4.01 -8.47
CA GLN A 36 7.08 4.94 -8.32
C GLN A 36 5.78 4.22 -7.89
N ALA A 37 5.92 3.16 -7.12
CA ALA A 37 4.82 2.35 -6.63
C ALA A 37 4.19 2.95 -5.36
N ILE A 38 2.96 2.52 -5.11
CA ILE A 38 2.20 2.89 -3.91
C ILE A 38 2.24 1.70 -2.97
N LEU A 39 2.67 1.95 -1.74
CA LEU A 39 2.75 0.92 -0.73
C LEU A 39 1.38 0.75 -0.06
N VAL A 40 0.76 -0.42 -0.21
CA VAL A 40 -0.48 -0.76 0.51
C VAL A 40 -0.13 -1.69 1.66
N THR A 41 -0.34 -1.25 2.90
CA THR A 41 0.11 -1.99 4.09
C THR A 41 -0.87 -1.88 5.26
N LYS A 42 -0.82 -2.86 6.16
CA LYS A 42 -1.43 -2.79 7.49
C LYS A 42 -0.43 -2.35 8.57
N ASP A 43 0.85 -2.46 8.27
CA ASP A 43 1.94 -2.20 9.21
C ASP A 43 2.08 -0.70 9.47
N GLU A 44 2.24 -0.34 10.73
CA GLU A 44 2.34 1.05 11.20
C GLU A 44 3.74 1.65 11.02
N ASP A 45 4.75 0.82 10.78
CA ASP A 45 6.12 1.28 10.62
C ASP A 45 6.31 2.09 9.32
N PHE A 46 5.60 1.77 8.24
CA PHE A 46 5.64 2.52 6.99
C PHE A 46 5.03 3.93 7.06
N PRO A 47 3.80 4.14 7.58
CA PRO A 47 3.28 5.50 7.77
C PRO A 47 4.09 6.29 8.80
N HIS A 48 4.64 5.63 9.83
CA HIS A 48 5.58 6.27 10.75
C HIS A 48 6.84 6.74 10.03
N ARG A 49 7.46 5.87 9.23
CA ARG A 49 8.62 6.19 8.39
C ARG A 49 8.33 7.34 7.42
N LEU A 50 7.14 7.35 6.80
CA LEU A 50 6.71 8.44 5.92
C LEU A 50 6.69 9.78 6.66
N SER A 51 6.19 9.82 7.89
CA SER A 51 6.14 11.04 8.71
C SER A 51 7.53 11.63 9.04
N GLN A 52 8.56 10.78 8.96
CA GLN A 52 9.96 11.14 9.27
C GLN A 52 10.83 11.31 8.00
N SER A 53 10.27 11.06 6.81
CA SER A 53 11.05 10.93 5.58
C SER A 53 11.28 12.26 4.84
N PRO A 54 12.37 12.37 4.06
CA PRO A 54 12.64 13.51 3.18
C PRO A 54 11.59 13.64 2.04
N PRO A 55 11.59 14.75 1.26
CA PRO A 55 10.55 15.03 0.24
C PRO A 55 10.34 13.94 -0.84
N LYS A 56 11.27 12.99 -0.97
CA LYS A 56 11.12 11.83 -1.86
C LYS A 56 10.73 10.60 -1.04
N ALA A 57 9.44 10.29 -1.06
CA ALA A 57 8.85 9.12 -0.43
C ALA A 57 7.74 8.51 -1.32
N PRO A 58 7.54 7.18 -1.29
CA PRO A 58 6.37 6.54 -1.89
C PRO A 58 5.09 7.03 -1.22
N ALA A 59 3.97 6.95 -1.93
CA ALA A 59 2.67 7.10 -1.29
C ALA A 59 2.36 5.82 -0.50
N VAL A 60 1.72 5.96 0.66
CA VAL A 60 1.37 4.87 1.56
C VAL A 60 -0.15 4.85 1.74
N VAL A 61 -0.77 3.73 1.39
CA VAL A 61 -2.16 3.41 1.75
C VAL A 61 -2.12 2.53 2.98
N TRP A 62 -2.53 3.09 4.12
CA TRP A 62 -2.51 2.41 5.41
C TRP A 62 -3.89 1.88 5.78
N LEU A 63 -3.99 0.56 5.90
CA LEU A 63 -5.22 -0.16 6.18
C LEU A 63 -5.36 -0.39 7.69
N ARG A 64 -6.17 0.44 8.35
CA ARG A 64 -6.48 0.38 9.79
C ARG A 64 -7.55 -0.67 10.10
N VAL A 65 -7.30 -1.90 9.66
CA VAL A 65 -8.21 -3.03 9.85
C VAL A 65 -7.57 -4.06 10.77
N GLY A 66 -8.34 -4.53 11.75
CA GLY A 66 -7.89 -5.54 12.71
C GLY A 66 -7.56 -6.89 12.07
N ASN A 67 -7.37 -7.91 12.90
CA ASN A 67 -7.24 -9.28 12.41
C ASN A 67 -8.56 -9.70 11.77
N THR A 68 -8.48 -10.02 10.48
CA THR A 68 -9.64 -10.42 9.69
C THR A 68 -9.18 -11.41 8.62
N SER A 69 -10.12 -12.21 8.13
CA SER A 69 -9.82 -13.12 7.03
C SER A 69 -9.48 -12.32 5.77
N ARG A 70 -8.68 -12.93 4.87
CA ARG A 70 -8.41 -12.35 3.54
C ARG A 70 -9.70 -11.97 2.81
N ARG A 71 -10.75 -12.79 2.91
CA ARG A 71 -12.03 -12.52 2.24
C ARG A 71 -12.67 -11.24 2.77
N ALA A 72 -12.84 -11.15 4.08
CA ALA A 72 -13.44 -9.98 4.72
C ALA A 72 -12.61 -8.70 4.51
N LEU A 73 -11.27 -8.81 4.47
CA LEU A 73 -10.40 -7.71 4.10
C LEU A 73 -10.70 -7.18 2.69
N LEU A 74 -10.86 -8.07 1.71
CA LEU A 74 -11.15 -7.69 0.32
C LEU A 74 -12.56 -7.10 0.20
N GLU A 75 -13.56 -7.70 0.82
CA GLU A 75 -14.95 -7.20 0.84
C GLU A 75 -15.05 -5.78 1.43
N TRP A 76 -14.23 -5.47 2.44
CA TRP A 76 -14.14 -4.14 3.02
C TRP A 76 -13.32 -3.16 2.15
N PHE A 77 -12.23 -3.62 1.54
CA PHE A 77 -11.29 -2.78 0.80
C PHE A 77 -11.78 -2.41 -0.60
N GLU A 78 -12.38 -3.35 -1.34
CA GLU A 78 -12.76 -3.17 -2.75
C GLU A 78 -13.72 -1.98 -2.97
N PRO A 79 -14.76 -1.75 -2.14
CA PRO A 79 -15.62 -0.57 -2.27
C PRO A 79 -14.89 0.77 -2.09
N LEU A 80 -13.73 0.76 -1.41
CA LEU A 80 -12.96 1.96 -1.09
C LEU A 80 -11.94 2.32 -2.18
N LEU A 81 -11.68 1.40 -3.13
CA LEU A 81 -10.70 1.58 -4.19
C LEU A 81 -10.87 2.88 -4.99
N PRO A 82 -12.07 3.27 -5.48
CA PRO A 82 -12.22 4.50 -6.24
C PRO A 82 -11.80 5.74 -5.45
N ARG A 83 -12.09 5.76 -4.14
CA ARG A 83 -11.70 6.86 -3.25
C ARG A 83 -10.18 6.88 -3.03
N ILE A 84 -9.56 5.71 -2.85
CA ILE A 84 -8.11 5.60 -2.69
C ILE A 84 -7.40 6.13 -3.94
N VAL A 85 -7.83 5.72 -5.13
CA VAL A 85 -7.24 6.19 -6.40
C VAL A 85 -7.34 7.71 -6.52
N GLN A 86 -8.51 8.29 -6.22
CA GLN A 86 -8.69 9.73 -6.26
C GLN A 86 -7.70 10.48 -5.35
N LEU A 87 -7.49 10.00 -4.12
CA LEU A 87 -6.55 10.61 -3.16
C LEU A 87 -5.10 10.51 -3.65
N VAL A 88 -4.72 9.36 -4.20
CA VAL A 88 -3.41 9.17 -4.83
C VAL A 88 -3.19 10.17 -5.96
N GLU A 89 -4.17 10.32 -6.86
CA GLU A 89 -4.10 11.25 -8.00
C GLU A 89 -4.03 12.71 -7.58
N GLN A 90 -4.59 13.06 -6.41
CA GLN A 90 -4.49 14.37 -5.79
C GLN A 90 -3.10 14.64 -5.19
N GLY A 91 -2.24 13.64 -5.14
CA GLY A 91 -0.88 13.72 -4.61
C GLY A 91 -0.78 13.44 -3.11
N ASP A 92 -1.84 12.91 -2.48
CA ASP A 92 -1.79 12.53 -1.08
C ASP A 92 -0.74 11.43 -0.86
N LYS A 93 0.20 11.70 0.04
CA LYS A 93 1.29 10.77 0.37
C LYS A 93 0.89 9.73 1.40
N LEU A 94 -0.04 10.06 2.30
CA LEU A 94 -0.56 9.15 3.30
C LEU A 94 -2.07 9.06 3.18
N ILE A 95 -2.57 7.87 2.89
CA ILE A 95 -4.00 7.58 2.73
C ILE A 95 -4.37 6.56 3.80
N GLU A 96 -4.92 7.04 4.91
CA GLU A 96 -5.39 6.20 5.99
C GLU A 96 -6.84 5.77 5.76
N ILE A 97 -7.08 4.45 5.79
CA ILE A 97 -8.40 3.86 5.57
C ILE A 97 -8.83 3.07 6.81
N ARG A 98 -10.01 3.37 7.34
CA ARG A 98 -10.61 2.80 8.57
C ARG A 98 -11.91 2.08 8.29
#